data_AF-W4VNA9-F1
#
_entry.id   AF-W4VNA9-F1
#
_cell.length_a   1.000
_cell.length_b   1.000
_cell.length_c   1.000
_cell.angle_alpha   90.00
_cell.angle_beta   90.00
_cell.angle_gamma   90.00
#
_symmetry.space_group_name_H-M   'P 1'
#
loop_
_entity.id
_entity.type
_entity.pdbx_description
1 polymer ?
#
loop_
_entity_poly.entity_id
_entity_poly.type
_entity_poly.pdbx_seq_one_letter_code
_entity_poly.pdbx_strand_id
1 'polypeptide(L)'
;MQLSNFILHNDILLIHADINGNDYVFTVKWKTLQNKKGGEWELKSYLNNSNGKKDLTEQQLTAFINRINPTWDWEKDQQQILNAIKND
;
A
#
# COMPACT_ATOMS: atom_id res chain seq x y z
N MET A 1 -5.41 -11.50 -1.78
CA MET A 1 -5.57 -10.20 -1.10
C MET A 1 -6.15 -9.21 -2.09
N GLN A 2 -7.34 -8.70 -1.82
CA GLN A 2 -7.99 -7.67 -2.63
C GLN A 2 -8.16 -6.42 -1.76
N LEU A 3 -7.59 -5.30 -2.21
CA LEU A 3 -7.70 -4.03 -1.50
C LEU A 3 -8.93 -3.27 -2.00
N SER A 4 -9.66 -2.65 -1.07
CA SER A 4 -10.84 -1.86 -1.35
C SER A 4 -10.95 -0.71 -0.35
N ASN A 5 -11.87 0.22 -0.62
CA ASN A 5 -12.22 1.31 0.29
C ASN A 5 -11.02 2.03 0.93
N PHE A 6 -10.40 2.92 0.15
CA PHE A 6 -9.26 3.71 0.57
C PHE A 6 -9.75 5.05 1.13
N ILE A 7 -9.57 5.26 2.43
CA ILE A 7 -10.03 6.48 3.11
C ILE A 7 -8.82 7.25 3.63
N LEU A 8 -8.51 8.37 2.99
CA LEU A 8 -7.39 9.22 3.35
C LEU A 8 -7.84 10.36 4.28
N HIS A 9 -7.20 10.45 5.44
CA HIS A 9 -7.35 11.54 6.41
C HIS A 9 -5.96 12.09 6.78
N ASN A 10 -5.58 13.21 6.17
CA ASN A 10 -4.25 13.80 6.27
C ASN A 10 -3.13 12.82 5.88
N ASP A 11 -2.29 12.44 6.84
CA ASP A 11 -1.17 11.50 6.70
C ASP A 11 -1.55 10.06 7.08
N ILE A 12 -2.82 9.80 7.38
CA ILE A 12 -3.35 8.48 7.74
C ILE A 12 -4.25 7.97 6.63
N LEU A 13 -4.02 6.73 6.20
CA LEU A 13 -4.84 6.04 5.22
C LEU A 13 -5.43 4.77 5.87
N LEU A 14 -6.75 4.65 5.81
CA LEU A 14 -7.45 3.41 6.11
C LEU A 14 -7.68 2.63 4.83
N ILE A 15 -7.44 1.32 4.87
CA ILE A 15 -7.56 0.41 3.73
C ILE A 15 -8.34 -0.82 4.18
N HIS A 16 -9.40 -1.15 3.45
CA HIS A 16 -10.05 -2.44 3.60
C HIS A 16 -9.34 -3.48 2.73
N ALA A 17 -9.19 -4.69 3.25
CA ALA A 17 -8.61 -5.80 2.49
C ALA A 17 -9.36 -7.09 2.76
N ASP A 18 -9.78 -7.76 1.68
CA ASP A 18 -10.17 -9.16 1.74
C ASP A 18 -8.90 -10.03 1.71
N ILE A 19 -8.74 -10.84 2.75
CA ILE A 19 -7.68 -11.85 2.85
C ILE A 19 -8.34 -13.19 3.16
N ASN A 20 -8.40 -14.06 2.16
CA ASN A 20 -8.98 -15.39 2.24
C ASN A 20 -10.45 -15.35 2.69
N GLY A 21 -11.24 -14.38 2.18
CA GLY A 21 -12.66 -14.25 2.50
C GLY A 21 -12.96 -13.57 3.85
N ASN A 22 -11.94 -13.04 4.53
CA ASN A 22 -12.10 -12.25 5.75
C ASN A 22 -11.80 -10.79 5.46
N ASP A 23 -12.64 -9.90 6.01
CA ASP A 23 -12.49 -8.45 5.89
C ASP A 23 -11.56 -7.91 6.98
N TYR A 24 -10.55 -7.17 6.56
CA TYR A 24 -9.58 -6.53 7.43
C TYR A 24 -9.52 -5.04 7.18
N VAL A 25 -9.45 -4.27 8.26
CA VAL A 25 -9.19 -2.83 8.19
C VAL A 25 -7.76 -2.58 8.63
N PHE A 26 -6.99 -1.95 7.76
CA PHE A 26 -5.61 -1.53 8.02
C PHE A 26 -5.56 -0.02 8.17
N THR A 27 -4.80 0.43 9.16
CA THR A 27 -4.44 1.84 9.34
C THR A 27 -2.96 1.99 9.07
N VAL A 28 -2.63 2.79 8.07
CA VAL A 28 -1.25 3.10 7.69
C VAL A 28 -1.00 4.59 7.76
N LYS A 29 0.25 4.97 8.02
CA LYS A 29 0.68 6.37 8.11
C LYS A 29 1.76 6.67 7.09
N TRP A 30 1.68 7.81 6.43
CA TRP A 30 2.71 8.27 5.52
C TRP A 30 4.00 8.60 6.28
N LYS A 31 5.11 7.94 5.92
CA LYS A 31 6.41 8.02 6.60
C LYS A 31 7.23 9.25 6.17
N THR A 32 7.26 9.59 4.87
CA THR A 32 8.05 10.73 4.34
C THR A 32 7.49 11.28 3.01
N LEU A 33 7.48 12.61 2.89
CA LEU A 33 7.14 13.35 1.66
C LEU A 33 8.29 13.43 0.63
N GLN A 34 9.51 13.09 1.04
CA GLN A 34 10.70 13.62 0.36
C GLN A 34 11.22 12.84 -0.83
N ASN A 35 10.79 11.61 -1.13
CA ASN A 35 11.34 10.91 -2.29
C ASN A 35 10.38 9.87 -2.89
N LYS A 36 10.14 10.06 -4.19
CA LYS A 36 9.44 9.18 -5.15
C LYS A 36 7.90 9.16 -5.00
N LYS A 37 7.21 9.26 -6.15
CA LYS A 37 5.75 9.34 -6.27
C LYS A 37 5.06 8.32 -5.34
N GLY A 38 4.15 8.79 -4.49
CA GLY A 38 3.31 7.95 -3.62
C GLY A 38 3.81 7.77 -2.19
N GLY A 39 5.10 8.05 -1.92
CA GLY A 39 5.68 7.93 -0.57
C GLY A 39 5.73 6.50 -0.03
N GLU A 40 6.26 6.34 1.19
CA GLU A 40 6.26 5.06 1.91
C GLU A 40 5.20 5.10 3.02
N TRP A 41 4.31 4.10 3.03
CA TRP A 41 3.31 3.88 4.07
C TRP A 41 3.84 2.93 5.14
N GLU A 42 3.64 3.31 6.40
CA GLU A 42 4.00 2.50 7.56
C GLU A 42 2.75 1.94 8.21
N LEU A 43 2.72 0.62 8.47
CA LEU A 43 1.62 0.00 9.20
C LEU A 43 1.56 0.50 10.65
N LYS A 44 0.42 1.03 11.07
CA LYS A 44 0.18 1.44 12.47
C LYS A 44 -0.71 0.44 13.20
N SER A 45 -1.74 -0.04 12.56
CA SER A 45 -2.61 -1.08 13.11
C SER A 45 -3.35 -1.81 12.02
N TYR A 46 -3.88 -2.98 12.39
CA TYR A 46 -4.88 -3.68 11.61
C TYR A 46 -5.87 -4.35 12.56
N LEU A 47 -7.02 -4.72 12.02
CA LEU A 47 -8.08 -5.43 12.74
C LEU A 47 -8.86 -6.30 11.75
N ASN A 48 -9.16 -7.53 12.12
CA ASN A 48 -10.19 -8.32 11.45
C ASN A 48 -11.57 -7.72 11.81
N ASN A 49 -12.29 -7.24 10.82
CA ASN A 49 -13.55 -6.52 11.01
C ASN A 49 -14.68 -7.43 11.55
N SER A 50 -14.58 -8.75 11.31
CA SER A 50 -15.59 -9.72 11.73
C SER A 50 -15.45 -10.16 13.18
N ASN A 51 -14.23 -10.19 13.74
CA ASN A 51 -13.98 -10.75 15.07
C ASN A 51 -13.19 -9.81 16.02
N GLY A 52 -12.71 -8.67 15.53
CA GLY A 52 -11.95 -7.70 16.32
C GLY A 52 -10.56 -8.16 16.73
N LYS A 53 -9.99 -9.19 16.09
CA LYS A 53 -8.68 -9.75 16.44
C LYS A 53 -7.59 -9.29 15.46
N LYS A 54 -6.35 -9.41 15.94
CA LYS A 54 -5.12 -9.26 15.16
C LYS A 54 -4.56 -10.65 14.89
N ASP A 55 -5.12 -11.33 13.89
CA ASP A 55 -4.91 -12.75 13.61
C ASP A 55 -4.15 -13.01 12.29
N LEU A 56 -3.53 -11.99 11.70
CA LEU A 56 -2.71 -12.14 10.50
C LEU A 56 -1.31 -12.63 10.83
N THR A 57 -0.78 -13.49 9.96
CA THR A 57 0.62 -13.90 10.03
C THR A 57 1.55 -12.78 9.57
N GLU A 58 2.82 -12.84 9.99
CA GLU A 58 3.84 -11.90 9.51
C GLU A 58 3.94 -11.89 7.98
N GLN A 59 3.85 -13.06 7.34
CA GLN A 59 3.87 -13.16 5.88
C GLN A 59 2.72 -12.40 5.21
N GLN A 60 1.51 -12.45 5.79
CA GLN A 60 0.35 -11.72 5.29
C GLN A 60 0.51 -10.20 5.49
N LEU A 61 1.08 -9.78 6.63
CA LEU A 61 1.38 -8.38 6.91
C LEU A 61 2.45 -7.84 5.95
N THR A 62 3.53 -8.60 5.71
CA THR A 62 4.56 -8.25 4.74
C THR A 62 4.00 -8.17 3.33
N ALA A 63 3.14 -9.11 2.94
CA ALA A 63 2.48 -9.07 1.63
C ALA A 63 1.61 -7.82 1.46
N PHE A 64 0.87 -7.42 2.51
CA PHE A 64 0.10 -6.18 2.52
C PHE A 64 0.99 -4.95 2.37
N ILE A 65 2.05 -4.84 3.18
CA ILE A 65 2.98 -3.70 3.12
C ILE A 65 3.63 -3.57 1.74
N ASN A 66 4.12 -4.67 1.17
CA ASN A 66 4.72 -4.67 -0.16
C ASN A 66 3.72 -4.28 -1.26
N ARG A 67 2.43 -4.60 -1.06
CA ARG A 67 1.37 -4.26 -2.01
C ARG A 67 1.07 -2.77 -2.02
N ILE A 68 1.09 -2.10 -0.86
CA ILE A 68 0.82 -0.66 -0.74
C ILE A 68 2.06 0.21 -0.93
N ASN A 69 3.25 -0.37 -0.83
CA ASN A 69 4.53 0.27 -1.08
C ASN A 69 5.25 -0.40 -2.25
N PRO A 70 4.76 -0.23 -3.49
CA PRO A 70 5.39 -0.87 -4.63
C PRO A 70 6.79 -0.28 -4.87
N THR A 71 7.77 -1.15 -5.12
CA THR A 71 9.14 -0.74 -5.48
C THR A 71 9.18 -0.29 -6.93
N TRP A 72 8.73 0.94 -7.20
CA TRP A 72 8.82 1.56 -8.52
C TRP A 72 10.22 2.12 -8.75
N ASP A 73 10.88 1.66 -9.81
CA ASP A 73 12.12 2.26 -10.30
C ASP A 73 11.79 3.42 -11.23
N TRP A 74 11.47 4.56 -10.62
CA TRP A 74 11.05 5.76 -11.32
C TRP A 74 12.05 6.24 -12.40
N GLU A 75 13.35 6.07 -12.17
CA GLU A 75 14.37 6.47 -13.14
C GLU A 75 14.27 5.63 -14.42
N LYS A 76 14.08 4.31 -14.23
CA LYS A 76 13.86 3.38 -15.34
C LYS A 76 12.56 3.67 -16.09
N ASP A 77 11.48 3.93 -15.38
CA ASP A 77 10.18 4.24 -16.00
C ASP A 77 10.22 5.58 -16.76
N GLN A 78 10.88 6.61 -16.21
CA GLN A 78 11.08 7.87 -16.92
C GLN A 78 11.92 7.70 -18.18
N GLN A 79 13.00 6.91 -18.13
CA GLN A 79 13.81 6.65 -19.31
C GLN A 79 13.02 5.94 -20.42
N GLN A 80 12.15 4.99 -20.06
CA GLN A 80 11.30 4.31 -21.04
C GLN A 80 10.32 5.26 -21.72
N ILE A 81 9.69 6.17 -20.97
CA ILE A 81 8.79 7.19 -21.52
C ILE A 81 9.55 8.13 -22.46
N LEU A 82 10.71 8.63 -22.03
CA LEU A 82 11.54 9.53 -22.85
C LEU A 82 12.03 8.86 -24.13
N ASN A 83 12.37 7.58 -24.09
CA ASN A 83 12.78 6.82 -25.27
C ASN A 83 11.62 6.59 -26.23
N ALA A 84 10.40 6.36 -25.75
CA ALA A 84 9.22 6.24 -26.60
C ALA A 84 8.92 7.56 -27.32
N ILE A 85 9.00 8.70 -26.62
CA ILE A 85 8.78 10.04 -27.20
C ILE A 85 9.83 10.41 -28.26
N LYS A 86 11.07 9.94 -28.12
CA LYS A 86 12.17 10.22 -29.08
C LYS A 86 12.12 9.38 -30.36
N ASN A 87 11.34 8.30 -30.37
CA ASN A 87 11.26 7.37 -31.49
C ASN A 87 10.01 7.60 -32.37
N ASP A 88 9.20 8.63 -32.07
CA ASP A 88 8.16 9.22 -32.92
C ASP A 88 8.65 10.52 -33.56
#